data_AF-A0A6I9LRK2-F1
#
_entry.id   AF-A0A6I9LRK2-F1
#
_cell.length_a   1.000
_cell.length_b   1.000
_cell.length_c   1.000
_cell.angle_alpha   90.00
_cell.angle_beta   90.00
_cell.angle_gamma   90.00
#
_symmetry.space_group_name_H-M   'P 1'
#
loop_
_entity.id
_entity.type
_entity.pdbx_description
1 polymer ?
#
loop_
_entity_poly.entity_id
_entity_poly.type
_entity_poly.pdbx_seq_one_letter_code
_entity_poly.pdbx_strand_id
1 'polypeptide(L)'
;MFWPTKKNIKTALEVFALFQWALSVLVIVTTVILVNLYLVVFTSYWLATVLMLIWLAFDWKTPERGGRRFTCVRRWRLWKHYCDYFPIKILKTHDISPSHNYILACHPHGLMSHSCFGHFATETSGFTKTFPGITPYMLTLGAFFWVPFLRDYVMSTGACSVSQASMDFLLTRKGTGNMLVVVVGGLAECKHSLPGSTTLVLKKRYGFVRTALRHGVSLIPAYVFGETDLYDQYIFTPGGFINRFQKWFQKMVHVYPCAFYGRGFTKNSWGLLPYSQPVTTVVGEPLPMPKIENPSQEIVAKYHTLYIDALRKLFDQHKTKFGISETQELVIL
;
A
#
# COMPACT_ATOMS: atom_id res chain seq x y z
N MET A 1 -15.50 -16.14 -37.38
CA MET A 1 -14.86 -16.23 -36.05
C MET A 1 -13.75 -15.19 -35.98
N PHE A 2 -14.03 -14.00 -35.41
CA PHE A 2 -13.03 -12.94 -35.30
C PHE A 2 -12.10 -13.25 -34.14
N TRP A 3 -10.86 -13.62 -34.44
CA TRP A 3 -9.83 -13.79 -33.43
C TRP A 3 -9.50 -12.43 -32.79
N PRO A 4 -9.42 -12.33 -31.46
CA PRO A 4 -9.09 -11.07 -30.79
C PRO A 4 -7.68 -10.61 -31.19
N THR A 5 -7.54 -9.32 -31.52
CA THR A 5 -6.24 -8.74 -31.86
C THR A 5 -5.27 -8.84 -30.66
N LYS A 6 -3.95 -8.85 -30.91
CA LYS A 6 -2.94 -8.84 -29.84
C LYS A 6 -3.16 -7.72 -28.81
N LYS A 7 -3.64 -6.56 -29.27
CA LYS A 7 -4.00 -5.42 -28.41
C LYS A 7 -5.18 -5.74 -27.49
N ASN A 8 -6.22 -6.40 -28.01
CA ASN A 8 -7.38 -6.81 -27.22
C ASN A 8 -7.01 -7.83 -26.15
N ILE A 9 -6.14 -8.79 -26.49
CA ILE A 9 -5.64 -9.78 -25.53
C ILE A 9 -4.83 -9.10 -24.42
N LYS A 10 -3.93 -8.17 -24.78
CA LYS A 10 -3.16 -7.40 -23.80
C LYS A 10 -4.07 -6.66 -22.82
N THR A 11 -5.03 -5.87 -23.33
CA THR A 11 -5.98 -5.15 -22.47
C THR A 11 -6.78 -6.09 -21.57
N ALA A 12 -7.23 -7.24 -22.09
CA ALA A 12 -7.97 -8.22 -21.30
C ALA A 12 -7.13 -8.78 -20.15
N LEU A 13 -5.85 -9.07 -20.38
CA LEU A 13 -4.93 -9.55 -19.35
C LEU A 13 -4.62 -8.49 -18.29
N GLU A 14 -4.48 -7.22 -18.68
CA GLU A 14 -4.29 -6.10 -17.74
C GLU A 14 -5.53 -5.91 -16.85
N VAL A 15 -6.71 -5.93 -17.45
CA VAL A 15 -7.98 -5.85 -16.72
C VAL A 15 -8.15 -7.06 -15.79
N PHE A 16 -7.84 -8.26 -16.26
CA PHE A 16 -7.86 -9.47 -15.44
C PHE A 16 -6.90 -9.36 -14.25
N ALA A 17 -5.70 -8.81 -14.44
CA ALA A 17 -4.73 -8.61 -13.36
C ALA A 17 -5.26 -7.69 -12.26
N LEU A 18 -5.93 -6.59 -12.63
CA LEU A 18 -6.54 -5.68 -11.67
C LEU A 18 -7.68 -6.33 -10.89
N PHE A 19 -8.59 -7.01 -11.59
CA PHE A 19 -9.71 -7.70 -10.93
C PHE A 19 -9.23 -8.84 -10.06
N GLN A 20 -8.26 -9.64 -10.53
CA GLN A 20 -7.66 -10.69 -9.72
C GLN A 20 -7.06 -10.06 -8.46
N TRP A 21 -6.27 -9.00 -8.57
CA TRP A 21 -5.68 -8.35 -7.41
C TRP A 21 -6.72 -7.84 -6.41
N ALA A 22 -7.70 -7.06 -6.89
CA ALA A 22 -8.72 -6.44 -6.03
C ALA A 22 -9.70 -7.45 -5.43
N LEU A 23 -10.14 -8.44 -6.21
CA LEU A 23 -11.15 -9.42 -5.80
C LEU A 23 -10.55 -10.62 -5.06
N SER A 24 -9.24 -10.87 -5.13
CA SER A 24 -8.61 -12.00 -4.43
C SER A 24 -8.93 -11.99 -2.94
N VAL A 25 -8.90 -10.82 -2.30
CA VAL A 25 -9.23 -10.72 -0.88
C VAL A 25 -10.66 -11.18 -0.62
N LEU A 26 -11.63 -10.66 -1.39
CA LEU A 26 -13.03 -11.02 -1.24
C LEU A 26 -13.29 -12.51 -1.50
N VAL A 27 -12.73 -13.03 -2.60
CA VAL A 27 -12.90 -14.43 -3.01
C VAL A 27 -12.27 -15.35 -1.97
N ILE A 28 -11.01 -15.13 -1.58
CA ILE A 28 -10.32 -15.97 -0.60
C ILE A 28 -11.06 -15.95 0.74
N VAL A 29 -11.41 -14.77 1.26
CA VAL A 29 -12.12 -14.66 2.56
C VAL A 29 -13.46 -15.39 2.52
N THR A 30 -14.26 -15.14 1.50
CA THR A 30 -15.60 -15.74 1.37
C THR A 30 -15.49 -17.25 1.22
N THR A 31 -14.58 -17.74 0.36
CA THR A 31 -14.36 -19.17 0.17
C THR A 31 -13.87 -19.84 1.46
N VAL A 32 -12.90 -19.26 2.16
CA VAL A 32 -12.39 -19.83 3.41
C VAL A 32 -13.48 -19.90 4.47
N ILE A 33 -14.29 -18.86 4.63
CA ILE A 33 -15.39 -18.85 5.61
C ILE A 33 -16.45 -19.89 5.25
N LEU A 34 -16.95 -19.88 4.01
CA LEU A 34 -18.02 -20.78 3.58
C LEU A 34 -17.59 -22.24 3.60
N VAL A 35 -16.36 -22.54 3.13
CA VAL A 35 -15.84 -23.91 3.14
C VAL A 35 -15.65 -24.40 4.57
N ASN A 36 -15.06 -23.60 5.48
CA ASN A 36 -14.90 -24.05 6.86
C ASN A 36 -16.25 -24.22 7.58
N LEU A 37 -17.20 -23.32 7.34
CA LEU A 37 -18.56 -23.49 7.86
C LEU A 37 -19.19 -24.79 7.34
N TYR A 38 -19.04 -25.06 6.04
CA TYR A 38 -19.54 -26.28 5.43
C TYR A 38 -18.90 -27.54 6.05
N LEU A 39 -17.57 -27.54 6.18
CA LEU A 39 -16.82 -28.67 6.75
C LEU A 39 -17.23 -28.97 8.19
N VAL A 40 -17.42 -27.93 9.01
CA VAL A 40 -17.76 -28.08 10.44
C VAL A 40 -19.22 -28.50 10.63
N VAL A 41 -20.17 -27.93 9.88
CA VAL A 41 -21.61 -28.13 10.13
C VAL A 41 -22.17 -29.32 9.36
N PHE A 42 -21.68 -29.59 8.16
CA PHE A 42 -22.33 -30.52 7.22
C PHE A 42 -21.49 -31.74 6.85
N THR A 43 -20.27 -31.90 7.38
CA THR A 43 -19.38 -33.02 7.02
C THR A 43 -18.65 -33.63 8.23
N SER A 44 -18.14 -34.84 8.06
CA SER A 44 -17.22 -35.46 9.05
C SER A 44 -15.79 -34.91 8.99
N TYR A 45 -15.49 -34.00 8.05
CA TYR A 45 -14.16 -33.44 7.82
C TYR A 45 -13.85 -32.19 8.67
N TRP A 46 -14.61 -31.92 9.73
CA TRP A 46 -14.38 -30.79 10.65
C TRP A 46 -12.96 -30.75 11.24
N LEU A 47 -12.29 -31.91 11.33
CA LEU A 47 -10.91 -32.00 11.81
C LEU A 47 -9.94 -31.20 10.93
N ALA A 48 -10.22 -31.05 9.62
CA ALA A 48 -9.42 -30.22 8.73
C ALA A 48 -9.44 -28.74 9.16
N THR A 49 -10.61 -28.22 9.55
CA THR A 49 -10.75 -26.87 10.11
C THR A 49 -9.97 -26.73 11.39
N VAL A 50 -10.02 -27.72 12.29
CA VAL A 50 -9.28 -27.68 13.55
C VAL A 50 -7.77 -27.68 13.31
N LEU A 51 -7.25 -28.54 12.42
CA LEU A 51 -5.84 -28.55 12.05
C LEU A 51 -5.39 -27.21 11.45
N MET A 52 -6.22 -26.60 10.61
CA MET A 52 -5.95 -25.26 10.05
C MET A 52 -5.89 -24.18 11.14
N LEU A 53 -6.81 -24.20 12.11
CA LEU A 53 -6.81 -23.25 13.22
C LEU A 53 -5.64 -23.47 14.18
N ILE A 54 -5.26 -24.72 14.43
CA ILE A 54 -4.06 -25.07 15.21
C ILE A 54 -2.82 -24.52 14.52
N TRP A 55 -2.67 -24.75 13.21
CA TRP A 55 -1.58 -24.19 12.43
C TRP A 55 -1.56 -22.65 12.50
N LEU A 56 -2.73 -22.00 12.36
CA LEU A 56 -2.85 -20.54 12.46
C LEU A 56 -2.40 -20.03 13.84
N ALA A 57 -2.75 -20.72 14.92
CA ALA A 57 -2.36 -20.38 16.28
C ALA A 57 -0.85 -20.51 16.49
N PHE A 58 -0.24 -21.61 16.05
CA PHE A 58 1.21 -21.82 16.12
C PHE A 58 1.97 -20.78 15.28
N ASP A 59 1.42 -20.41 14.13
CA ASP A 59 2.07 -19.52 13.17
C ASP A 59 1.66 -18.05 13.28
N TRP A 60 0.93 -17.69 14.34
CA TRP A 60 0.26 -16.39 14.46
C TRP A 60 1.20 -15.19 14.27
N LYS A 61 2.45 -15.30 14.74
CA LYS A 61 3.44 -14.22 14.76
C LYS A 61 4.24 -14.03 13.48
N THR A 62 4.10 -14.91 12.49
CA THR A 62 4.87 -14.84 11.24
C THR A 62 4.73 -13.52 10.45
N PRO A 63 3.54 -12.91 10.34
CA PRO A 63 3.37 -11.60 9.70
C PRO A 63 4.11 -10.45 10.41
N GLU A 64 4.45 -10.62 11.69
CA GLU A 64 5.22 -9.68 12.50
C GLU A 64 6.71 -10.05 12.58
N ARG A 65 7.13 -11.13 11.89
CA ARG A 65 8.50 -11.65 11.90
C ARG A 65 9.09 -11.72 10.47
N GLY A 66 8.68 -10.78 9.63
CA GLY A 66 9.15 -10.62 8.25
C GLY A 66 8.41 -11.47 7.21
N GLY A 67 7.31 -12.12 7.61
CA GLY A 67 6.41 -12.85 6.71
C GLY A 67 7.07 -14.03 5.99
N ARG A 68 6.47 -14.41 4.86
CA ARG A 68 6.89 -15.51 3.98
C ARG A 68 7.07 -15.05 2.54
N ARG A 69 7.95 -14.08 2.33
CA ARG A 69 8.25 -13.56 0.99
C ARG A 69 8.57 -14.72 0.04
N PHE A 70 7.87 -14.81 -1.08
CA PHE A 70 8.10 -15.81 -2.10
C PHE A 70 8.37 -15.16 -3.46
N THR A 71 9.64 -15.20 -3.87
CA THR A 71 10.13 -14.51 -5.08
C THR A 71 9.39 -14.92 -6.35
N CYS A 72 8.94 -16.19 -6.43
CA CYS A 72 8.15 -16.66 -7.56
C CYS A 72 6.83 -15.88 -7.70
N VAL A 73 6.09 -15.70 -6.60
CA VAL A 73 4.84 -14.93 -6.60
C VAL A 73 5.11 -13.49 -7.01
N ARG A 74 6.13 -12.83 -6.45
CA ARG A 74 6.49 -11.45 -6.82
C ARG A 74 6.88 -11.27 -8.29
N ARG A 75 7.27 -12.34 -8.98
CA ARG A 75 7.66 -12.37 -10.40
C ARG A 75 6.57 -12.93 -11.33
N TRP A 76 5.37 -13.19 -10.83
CA TRP A 76 4.27 -13.63 -11.69
C TRP A 76 4.05 -12.67 -12.87
N ARG A 77 3.87 -13.23 -14.07
CA ARG A 77 3.58 -12.43 -15.28
C ARG A 77 2.32 -11.58 -15.14
N LEU A 78 1.39 -11.98 -14.27
CA LEU A 78 0.20 -11.22 -13.92
C LEU A 78 0.55 -9.79 -13.44
N TRP A 79 1.59 -9.64 -12.63
CA TRP A 79 2.02 -8.34 -12.12
C TRP A 79 2.60 -7.44 -13.19
N LYS A 80 3.11 -8.02 -14.28
CA LYS A 80 3.56 -7.24 -15.43
C LYS A 80 2.37 -6.56 -16.08
N HIS A 81 1.28 -7.29 -16.28
CA HIS A 81 0.03 -6.72 -16.81
C HIS A 81 -0.56 -5.69 -15.85
N TYR A 82 -0.51 -5.92 -14.55
CA TYR A 82 -0.91 -4.93 -13.54
C TYR A 82 -0.12 -3.62 -13.67
N CYS A 83 1.21 -3.69 -13.75
CA CYS A 83 2.05 -2.50 -13.85
C CYS A 83 1.97 -1.80 -15.21
N ASP A 84 1.81 -2.58 -16.30
CA ASP A 84 1.66 -2.07 -17.66
C ASP A 84 0.30 -1.34 -17.85
N TYR A 85 -0.69 -1.58 -16.98
CA TYR A 85 -1.98 -0.87 -16.99
C TYR A 85 -1.87 0.61 -16.58
N PHE A 86 -1.04 0.92 -15.58
CA PHE A 86 -0.85 2.28 -15.03
C PHE A 86 0.49 2.92 -15.41
N PRO A 87 1.20 2.38 -16.42
CA PRO A 87 2.63 2.59 -16.61
C PRO A 87 3.46 2.95 -15.35
N ILE A 88 3.45 2.06 -14.34
CA ILE A 88 4.05 2.32 -13.01
C ILE A 88 5.58 2.56 -13.12
N LYS A 89 6.07 3.69 -12.61
CA LYS A 89 7.51 4.07 -12.63
C LYS A 89 8.01 4.50 -11.26
N ILE A 90 9.26 4.16 -10.95
CA ILE A 90 9.95 4.61 -9.74
C ILE A 90 11.15 5.47 -10.13
N LEU A 91 11.23 6.68 -9.58
CA LEU A 91 12.34 7.61 -9.76
C LEU A 91 13.15 7.64 -8.46
N LYS A 92 14.41 7.23 -8.54
CA LYS A 92 15.37 7.36 -7.44
C LYS A 92 16.09 8.70 -7.55
N THR A 93 16.08 9.49 -6.47
CA THR A 93 16.83 10.76 -6.41
C THR A 93 18.25 10.60 -5.87
N HIS A 94 18.47 9.64 -4.96
CA HIS A 94 19.75 9.42 -4.28
C HIS A 94 20.07 7.93 -4.16
N ASP A 95 21.36 7.59 -4.11
CA ASP A 95 21.79 6.23 -3.79
C ASP A 95 21.48 5.89 -2.33
N ILE A 96 21.06 4.64 -2.11
CA ILE A 96 20.70 4.11 -0.81
C ILE A 96 21.59 2.90 -0.55
N SER A 97 22.35 2.94 0.54
CA SER A 97 23.28 1.87 0.89
C SER A 97 22.54 0.65 1.48
N PRO A 98 22.84 -0.59 1.04
CA PRO A 98 22.30 -1.80 1.66
C PRO A 98 22.88 -2.09 3.05
N SER A 99 23.83 -1.29 3.54
CA SER A 99 24.40 -1.42 4.88
C SER A 99 23.48 -0.91 6.00
N HIS A 100 22.38 -0.22 5.66
CA HIS A 100 21.45 0.34 6.64
C HIS A 100 20.01 -0.12 6.38
N ASN A 101 19.17 0.05 7.40
CA ASN A 101 17.73 -0.13 7.29
C ASN A 101 17.04 1.23 7.16
N TYR A 102 15.88 1.25 6.52
CA TYR A 102 15.16 2.47 6.17
C TYR A 102 13.67 2.32 6.41
N ILE A 103 13.01 3.45 6.68
CA ILE A 103 11.54 3.56 6.58
C ILE A 103 11.23 4.50 5.42
N LEU A 104 10.64 3.94 4.37
CA LEU A 104 10.09 4.68 3.25
C LEU A 104 8.64 5.06 3.58
N ALA A 105 8.38 6.35 3.67
CA ALA A 105 7.05 6.89 3.93
C ALA A 105 6.45 7.40 2.62
N CYS A 106 5.48 6.64 2.09
CA CYS A 106 4.83 6.88 0.81
C CYS A 106 3.55 7.71 0.95
N HIS A 107 3.36 8.67 0.04
CA HIS A 107 2.21 9.56 -0.03
C HIS A 107 1.81 9.85 -1.47
N PRO A 108 0.52 10.09 -1.77
CA PRO A 108 -0.64 9.74 -0.97
C PRO A 108 -0.93 8.23 -1.02
N HIS A 109 -1.81 7.74 -0.15
CA HIS A 109 -2.39 6.40 -0.22
C HIS A 109 -3.27 6.21 -1.46
N GLY A 110 -3.95 7.27 -1.92
CA GLY A 110 -5.03 7.14 -2.89
C GLY A 110 -6.17 6.29 -2.35
N LEU A 111 -7.01 5.73 -3.23
CA LEU A 111 -8.05 4.80 -2.80
C LEU A 111 -7.49 3.41 -2.44
N MET A 112 -6.49 2.93 -3.18
CA MET A 112 -6.04 1.53 -3.16
C MET A 112 -4.51 1.36 -3.18
N SER A 113 -3.72 2.45 -3.22
CA SER A 113 -2.25 2.41 -3.24
C SER A 113 -1.65 1.49 -4.32
N HIS A 114 -2.10 1.64 -5.56
CA HIS A 114 -1.70 0.81 -6.70
C HIS A 114 -0.18 0.85 -6.93
N SER A 115 0.42 2.04 -6.87
CA SER A 115 1.87 2.22 -6.97
C SER A 115 2.64 1.44 -5.92
N CYS A 116 2.21 1.48 -4.66
CA CYS A 116 2.91 0.80 -3.58
C CYS A 116 2.91 -0.71 -3.76
N PHE A 117 1.78 -1.29 -4.20
CA PHE A 117 1.74 -2.69 -4.57
C PHE A 117 2.69 -2.99 -5.74
N GLY A 118 2.56 -2.25 -6.84
CA GLY A 118 3.39 -2.44 -8.04
C GLY A 118 4.89 -2.27 -7.78
N HIS A 119 5.29 -1.37 -6.88
CA HIS A 119 6.69 -1.15 -6.53
C HIS A 119 7.26 -2.15 -5.54
N PHE A 120 6.53 -2.38 -4.45
CA PHE A 120 7.13 -2.97 -3.25
C PHE A 120 6.65 -4.39 -2.97
N ALA A 121 5.50 -4.80 -3.52
CA ALA A 121 4.94 -6.15 -3.40
C ALA A 121 5.21 -7.03 -4.63
N THR A 122 5.77 -6.47 -5.71
CA THR A 122 6.12 -7.19 -6.93
C THR A 122 7.55 -6.86 -7.37
N GLU A 123 8.07 -7.56 -8.39
CA GLU A 123 9.37 -7.26 -9.01
C GLU A 123 9.26 -6.50 -10.35
N THR A 124 8.05 -6.17 -10.80
CA THR A 124 7.82 -5.78 -12.20
C THR A 124 8.15 -4.33 -12.51
N SER A 125 8.10 -3.46 -11.50
CA SER A 125 8.54 -2.05 -11.64
C SER A 125 10.07 -1.88 -11.62
N GLY A 126 10.83 -2.97 -11.45
CA GLY A 126 12.29 -2.93 -11.45
C GLY A 126 12.93 -2.48 -10.14
N PHE A 127 12.21 -2.51 -9.01
CA PHE A 127 12.70 -2.06 -7.70
C PHE A 127 14.12 -2.57 -7.37
N THR A 128 14.36 -3.88 -7.49
CA THR A 128 15.66 -4.50 -7.19
C THR A 128 16.80 -3.98 -8.07
N LYS A 129 16.50 -3.51 -9.29
CA LYS A 129 17.49 -2.86 -10.17
C LYS A 129 17.75 -1.41 -9.75
N THR A 130 16.71 -0.70 -9.32
CA THR A 130 16.80 0.70 -8.88
C THR A 130 17.53 0.83 -7.53
N PHE A 131 17.27 -0.11 -6.62
CA PHE A 131 17.82 -0.17 -5.26
C PHE A 131 18.50 -1.53 -5.01
N PRO A 132 19.69 -1.75 -5.58
CA PRO A 132 20.40 -3.02 -5.45
C PRO A 132 20.73 -3.32 -3.99
N GLY A 133 20.49 -4.56 -3.55
CA GLY A 133 20.75 -5.00 -2.17
C GLY A 133 19.69 -4.54 -1.15
N ILE A 134 18.68 -3.78 -1.56
CA ILE A 134 17.57 -3.38 -0.69
C ILE A 134 16.40 -4.35 -0.83
N THR A 135 15.87 -4.81 0.30
CA THR A 135 14.68 -5.66 0.37
C THR A 135 13.49 -4.83 0.85
N PRO A 136 12.46 -4.60 0.01
CA PRO A 136 11.27 -3.86 0.42
C PRO A 136 10.29 -4.77 1.17
N TYR A 137 9.75 -4.27 2.28
CA TYR A 137 8.69 -4.87 3.07
C TYR A 137 7.49 -3.92 3.13
N MET A 138 6.45 -4.21 2.35
CA MET A 138 5.22 -3.42 2.37
C MET A 138 4.42 -3.71 3.65
N LEU A 139 4.19 -2.69 4.46
CA LEU A 139 3.43 -2.85 5.71
C LEU A 139 1.94 -2.58 5.44
N THR A 140 1.09 -3.53 5.82
CA THR A 140 -0.36 -3.48 5.55
C THR A 140 -1.18 -3.88 6.78
N LEU A 141 -2.50 -3.74 6.67
CA LEU A 141 -3.47 -3.96 7.73
C LEU A 141 -3.36 -5.38 8.32
N GLY A 142 -3.31 -5.46 9.66
CA GLY A 142 -3.20 -6.71 10.41
C GLY A 142 -4.32 -7.72 10.11
N ALA A 143 -5.53 -7.25 9.81
CA ALA A 143 -6.70 -8.07 9.55
C ALA A 143 -6.54 -9.04 8.35
N PHE A 144 -5.73 -8.67 7.34
CA PHE A 144 -5.42 -9.58 6.23
C PHE A 144 -4.70 -10.85 6.69
N PHE A 145 -4.04 -10.81 7.85
CA PHE A 145 -3.29 -11.95 8.37
C PHE A 145 -4.09 -12.87 9.31
N TRP A 146 -5.35 -12.54 9.59
CA TRP A 146 -6.23 -13.35 10.44
C TRP A 146 -6.91 -14.49 9.68
N VAL A 147 -7.08 -14.34 8.36
CA VAL A 147 -7.73 -15.34 7.52
C VAL A 147 -6.68 -16.29 6.93
N PRO A 148 -6.80 -17.62 7.16
CA PRO A 148 -5.95 -18.62 6.50
C PRO A 148 -5.96 -18.47 4.99
N PHE A 149 -4.86 -18.87 4.32
CA PHE A 149 -4.62 -18.68 2.88
C PHE A 149 -4.48 -17.23 2.43
N LEU A 150 -5.37 -16.30 2.83
CA LEU A 150 -5.19 -14.87 2.54
C LEU A 150 -3.89 -14.38 3.14
N ARG A 151 -3.62 -14.75 4.40
CA ARG A 151 -2.39 -14.36 5.10
C ARG A 151 -1.14 -14.80 4.36
N ASP A 152 -1.08 -16.03 3.86
CA ASP A 152 0.08 -16.55 3.14
C ASP A 152 0.18 -15.97 1.75
N TYR A 153 -0.95 -15.75 1.07
CA TYR A 153 -0.99 -15.04 -0.20
C TYR A 153 -0.42 -13.63 -0.06
N VAL A 154 -0.87 -12.85 0.94
CA VAL A 154 -0.36 -11.50 1.21
C VAL A 154 1.12 -11.55 1.59
N MET A 155 1.53 -12.43 2.52
CA MET A 155 2.93 -12.59 2.92
C MET A 155 3.85 -13.03 1.78
N SER A 156 3.35 -13.82 0.82
CA SER A 156 4.10 -14.28 -0.34
C SER A 156 4.57 -13.13 -1.24
N THR A 157 3.81 -12.03 -1.27
CA THR A 157 4.23 -10.80 -1.96
C THR A 157 5.35 -10.04 -1.23
N GLY A 158 5.72 -10.45 -0.01
CA GLY A 158 6.67 -9.76 0.86
C GLY A 158 6.02 -8.71 1.77
N ALA A 159 4.70 -8.66 1.84
CA ALA A 159 3.99 -7.80 2.76
C ALA A 159 4.04 -8.34 4.21
N CYS A 160 4.04 -7.42 5.17
CA CYS A 160 4.05 -7.71 6.61
C CYS A 160 2.99 -6.88 7.33
N SER A 161 2.73 -7.20 8.60
CA SER A 161 1.83 -6.40 9.43
C SER A 161 2.41 -5.00 9.68
N VAL A 162 1.56 -3.97 9.65
CA VAL A 162 1.88 -2.60 10.08
C VAL A 162 1.78 -2.45 11.62
N SER A 163 2.29 -3.44 12.36
CA SER A 163 2.38 -3.39 13.81
C SER A 163 3.77 -2.95 14.28
N GLN A 164 3.85 -2.38 15.49
CA GLN A 164 5.13 -1.99 16.09
C GLN A 164 6.10 -3.20 16.18
N ALA A 165 5.59 -4.36 16.60
CA ALA A 165 6.38 -5.59 16.69
C ALA A 165 7.01 -6.00 15.34
N SER A 166 6.25 -5.87 14.25
CA SER A 166 6.72 -6.12 12.90
C SER A 166 7.85 -5.17 12.50
N MET A 167 7.65 -3.86 12.74
CA MET A 167 8.65 -2.85 12.44
C MET A 167 9.94 -3.08 13.25
N ASP A 168 9.82 -3.34 14.55
CA ASP A 168 10.96 -3.60 15.43
C ASP A 168 11.74 -4.84 14.97
N PHE A 169 11.03 -5.92 14.61
CA PHE A 169 11.67 -7.14 14.12
C PHE A 169 12.42 -6.91 12.80
N LEU A 170 11.79 -6.22 11.83
CA LEU A 170 12.40 -5.94 10.53
C LEU A 170 13.63 -5.02 10.64
N LEU A 171 13.61 -4.05 11.57
CA LEU A 171 14.70 -3.10 11.74
C LEU A 171 15.87 -3.65 12.58
N THR A 172 15.64 -4.69 13.40
CA THR A 172 16.66 -5.20 14.36
C THR A 172 17.06 -6.65 14.16
N ARG A 173 16.15 -7.53 13.71
CA ARG A 173 16.37 -8.99 13.66
C ARG A 173 16.50 -9.55 12.24
N LYS A 174 16.12 -8.79 11.20
CA LYS A 174 16.25 -9.19 9.78
C LYS A 174 17.55 -8.74 9.11
N GLY A 175 18.56 -8.32 9.87
CA GLY A 175 19.82 -7.82 9.31
C GLY A 175 19.69 -6.41 8.73
N THR A 176 20.54 -6.08 7.75
CA THR A 176 20.59 -4.77 7.07
C THR A 176 19.98 -4.83 5.67
N GLY A 177 19.79 -3.66 5.03
CA GLY A 177 19.23 -3.56 3.68
C GLY A 177 17.71 -3.70 3.65
N ASN A 178 17.04 -3.63 4.80
CA ASN A 178 15.59 -3.71 4.89
C ASN A 178 14.97 -2.32 4.72
N MET A 179 14.02 -2.19 3.80
CA MET A 179 13.24 -0.96 3.60
C MET A 179 11.78 -1.24 3.95
N LEU A 180 11.32 -0.68 5.07
CA LEU A 180 9.94 -0.77 5.51
C LEU A 180 9.14 0.29 4.75
N VAL A 181 8.13 -0.13 4.01
CA VAL A 181 7.28 0.77 3.24
C VAL A 181 5.98 1.01 4.00
N VAL A 182 5.77 2.27 4.38
CA VAL A 182 4.62 2.72 5.17
C VAL A 182 3.84 3.74 4.35
N VAL A 183 2.56 3.45 4.11
CA VAL A 183 1.63 4.42 3.52
C VAL A 183 0.97 5.19 4.66
N VAL A 184 1.49 6.39 4.95
CA VAL A 184 1.32 7.03 6.26
C VAL A 184 -0.10 7.50 6.54
N GLY A 185 -0.74 8.16 5.57
CA GLY A 185 -2.12 8.64 5.74
C GLY A 185 -3.13 7.50 5.80
N GLY A 186 -2.81 6.36 5.19
CA GLY A 186 -3.64 5.15 5.19
C GLY A 186 -5.04 5.42 4.63
N LEU A 187 -6.02 4.65 5.10
CA LEU A 187 -7.42 4.77 4.69
C LEU A 187 -8.05 6.15 4.98
N ALA A 188 -7.43 6.99 5.82
CA ALA A 188 -7.93 8.34 6.08
C ALA A 188 -7.77 9.26 4.86
N GLU A 189 -6.78 9.01 4.01
CA GLU A 189 -6.55 9.77 2.77
C GLU A 189 -7.54 9.42 1.66
N CYS A 190 -8.22 8.27 1.73
CA CYS A 190 -9.23 7.89 0.75
C CYS A 190 -10.35 8.94 0.61
N LYS A 191 -10.66 9.69 1.68
CA LYS A 191 -11.64 10.78 1.67
C LYS A 191 -11.20 12.00 0.84
N HIS A 192 -9.90 12.17 0.68
CA HIS A 192 -9.27 13.32 0.02
C HIS A 192 -8.67 12.93 -1.34
N SER A 193 -8.88 11.69 -1.77
CA SER A 193 -8.34 11.11 -3.01
C SER A 193 -9.23 11.44 -4.21
N LEU A 194 -9.37 12.74 -4.48
CA LEU A 194 -10.00 13.26 -5.70
C LEU A 194 -8.93 13.51 -6.76
N PRO A 195 -9.27 13.40 -8.06
CA PRO A 195 -8.35 13.78 -9.13
C PRO A 195 -7.80 15.19 -8.95
N GLY A 196 -6.49 15.36 -9.15
CA GLY A 196 -5.75 16.60 -8.94
C GLY A 196 -5.50 16.98 -7.47
N SER A 197 -5.99 16.19 -6.51
CA SER A 197 -5.78 16.45 -5.08
C SER A 197 -4.32 16.23 -4.68
N THR A 198 -3.85 17.14 -3.82
CA THR A 198 -2.50 17.11 -3.22
C THR A 198 -2.60 17.14 -1.70
N THR A 199 -3.74 16.66 -1.19
CA THR A 199 -4.06 16.67 0.23
C THR A 199 -3.60 15.38 0.90
N LEU A 200 -2.76 15.51 1.92
CA LEU A 200 -2.23 14.41 2.70
C LEU A 200 -2.74 14.46 4.14
N VAL A 201 -3.03 13.31 4.74
CA VAL A 201 -3.36 13.19 6.16
C VAL A 201 -2.09 12.82 6.91
N LEU A 202 -1.33 13.84 7.32
CA LEU A 202 0.01 13.67 7.85
C LEU A 202 0.25 14.46 9.14
N LYS A 203 -0.46 15.57 9.39
CA LYS A 203 -0.17 16.51 10.49
C LYS A 203 -0.11 15.86 11.87
N LYS A 204 -0.92 14.82 12.09
CA LYS A 204 -1.02 14.10 13.38
C LYS A 204 -0.43 12.68 13.33
N ARG A 205 0.28 12.30 12.27
CA ARG A 205 0.79 10.94 12.05
C ARG A 205 2.23 10.78 12.51
N TYR A 206 2.47 10.78 13.81
CA TYR A 206 3.83 10.74 14.37
C TYR A 206 4.48 9.34 14.47
N GLY A 207 3.72 8.27 14.23
CA GLY A 207 4.16 6.89 14.55
C GLY A 207 5.41 6.43 13.77
N PHE A 208 5.49 6.77 12.49
CA PHE A 208 6.64 6.39 11.64
C PHE A 208 7.91 7.16 12.05
N VAL A 209 7.78 8.45 12.39
CA VAL A 209 8.88 9.28 12.91
C VAL A 209 9.38 8.76 14.25
N ARG A 210 8.46 8.45 15.16
CA ARG A 210 8.79 7.88 16.46
C ARG A 210 9.54 6.56 16.30
N THR A 211 9.10 5.69 15.39
CA THR A 211 9.76 4.40 15.12
C THR A 211 11.16 4.61 14.55
N ALA A 212 11.33 5.54 13.61
CA ALA A 212 12.63 5.84 13.03
C ALA A 212 13.64 6.36 14.08
N LEU A 213 13.20 7.26 14.97
CA LEU A 213 14.01 7.76 16.08
C LEU A 213 14.40 6.64 17.06
N ARG A 214 13.48 5.75 17.44
CA ARG A 214 13.81 4.63 18.34
C ARG A 214 14.91 3.72 17.81
N HIS A 215 14.89 3.47 16.50
CA HIS A 215 15.84 2.56 15.86
C HIS A 215 17.07 3.26 15.28
N GLY A 216 17.07 4.59 15.19
CA GLY A 216 18.14 5.36 14.55
C GLY A 216 18.25 5.08 13.05
N VAL A 217 17.11 4.90 12.38
CA VAL A 217 17.06 4.57 10.94
C VAL A 217 16.58 5.75 10.13
N SER A 218 17.10 5.90 8.91
CA SER A 218 16.76 7.06 8.08
C SER A 218 15.31 6.97 7.59
N LEU A 219 14.62 8.11 7.61
CA LEU A 219 13.30 8.28 6.98
C LEU A 219 13.47 8.74 5.54
N ILE A 220 12.78 8.12 4.60
CA ILE A 220 12.80 8.55 3.20
C ILE A 220 11.40 9.02 2.81
N PRO A 221 11.22 10.30 2.42
CA PRO A 221 9.97 10.75 1.85
C PRO A 221 9.80 10.19 0.45
N ALA A 222 8.60 9.70 0.12
CA ALA A 222 8.22 9.35 -1.24
C ALA A 222 6.87 9.97 -1.59
N TYR A 223 6.80 10.57 -2.79
CA TYR A 223 5.56 11.12 -3.33
C TYR A 223 5.18 10.40 -4.62
N VAL A 224 3.90 10.05 -4.75
CA VAL A 224 3.34 9.31 -5.88
C VAL A 224 2.46 10.23 -6.71
N PHE A 225 2.96 10.65 -7.86
CA PHE A 225 2.21 11.44 -8.83
C PHE A 225 1.27 10.54 -9.64
N GLY A 226 0.02 10.97 -9.81
CA GLY A 226 -1.02 10.26 -10.57
C GLY A 226 -1.87 9.27 -9.76
N GLU A 227 -1.50 8.96 -8.51
CA GLU A 227 -2.21 7.97 -7.67
C GLU A 227 -3.66 8.39 -7.35
N THR A 228 -3.89 9.68 -7.12
CA THR A 228 -5.22 10.25 -6.84
C THR A 228 -6.11 10.35 -8.07
N ASP A 229 -5.53 10.23 -9.26
CA ASP A 229 -6.23 10.43 -10.54
C ASP A 229 -6.75 9.10 -11.12
N LEU A 230 -6.54 8.00 -10.39
CA LEU A 230 -6.93 6.65 -10.81
C LEU A 230 -8.43 6.41 -10.70
N TYR A 231 -9.15 7.21 -9.92
CA TYR A 231 -10.60 7.08 -9.72
C TYR A 231 -11.21 8.45 -9.49
N ASP A 232 -12.49 8.55 -9.83
CA ASP A 232 -13.37 9.57 -9.31
C ASP A 232 -14.03 9.11 -8.02
N GLN A 233 -14.46 10.08 -7.21
CA GLN A 233 -15.22 9.82 -6.01
C GLN A 233 -16.44 10.75 -5.94
N TYR A 234 -17.58 10.19 -5.58
CA TYR A 234 -18.75 10.98 -5.22
C TYR A 234 -18.70 11.37 -3.74
N ILE A 235 -18.61 12.67 -3.47
CA ILE A 235 -18.68 13.21 -2.12
C ILE A 235 -20.14 13.53 -1.78
N PHE A 236 -20.71 12.73 -0.88
CA PHE A 236 -22.07 12.97 -0.40
C PHE A 236 -22.15 14.27 0.40
N THR A 237 -23.25 15.01 0.17
CA THR A 237 -23.53 16.28 0.86
C THR A 237 -23.41 16.13 2.38
N PRO A 238 -22.61 16.98 3.04
CA PRO A 238 -22.49 16.98 4.49
C PRO A 238 -23.85 17.07 5.17
N GLY A 239 -24.07 16.24 6.18
CA GLY A 239 -25.33 16.24 6.95
C GLY A 239 -26.47 15.42 6.36
N GLY A 240 -26.38 14.95 5.11
CA GLY A 240 -27.36 14.04 4.51
C GLY A 240 -27.38 12.64 5.15
N PHE A 241 -28.44 11.85 4.89
CA PHE A 241 -28.60 10.50 5.46
C PHE A 241 -27.41 9.58 5.16
N ILE A 242 -26.95 9.56 3.90
CA ILE A 242 -25.79 8.76 3.48
C ILE A 242 -24.51 9.22 4.18
N ASN A 243 -24.28 10.54 4.29
CA ASN A 243 -23.12 11.07 5.02
C ASN A 243 -23.15 10.68 6.50
N ARG A 244 -24.33 10.68 7.14
CA ARG A 244 -24.50 10.22 8.53
C ARG A 244 -24.21 8.73 8.66
N PHE A 245 -24.69 7.91 7.72
CA PHE A 245 -24.38 6.48 7.66
C PHE A 245 -22.89 6.22 7.46
N GLN A 246 -22.23 6.90 6.51
CA GLN A 246 -20.79 6.77 6.29
C GLN A 246 -20.00 7.12 7.56
N LYS A 247 -20.36 8.19 8.27
CA LYS A 247 -19.72 8.59 9.54
C LYS A 247 -19.96 7.57 10.65
N TRP A 248 -21.18 7.04 10.76
CA TRP A 248 -21.51 5.99 11.71
C TRP A 248 -20.72 4.70 11.44
N PHE A 249 -20.70 4.26 10.18
CA PHE A 249 -19.95 3.07 9.75
C PHE A 249 -18.45 3.26 9.98
N GLN A 250 -17.90 4.41 9.61
CA GLN A 250 -16.50 4.74 9.89
C GLN A 250 -16.19 4.71 11.39
N LYS A 251 -17.10 5.16 12.26
CA LYS A 251 -16.92 5.08 13.72
C LYS A 251 -16.92 3.64 14.23
N MET A 252 -17.67 2.74 13.60
CA MET A 252 -17.74 1.33 13.99
C MET A 252 -16.57 0.51 13.47
N VAL A 253 -16.31 0.57 12.15
CA VAL A 253 -15.37 -0.33 11.49
C VAL A 253 -14.04 0.33 11.12
N HIS A 254 -13.86 1.63 11.39
CA HIS A 254 -12.65 2.41 11.09
C HIS A 254 -12.26 2.43 9.59
N VAL A 255 -13.17 2.02 8.72
CA VAL A 255 -13.06 2.11 7.26
C VAL A 255 -14.00 3.21 6.78
N TYR A 256 -13.50 4.14 5.98
CA TYR A 256 -14.35 5.13 5.32
C TYR A 256 -14.88 4.53 4.00
N PRO A 257 -16.19 4.29 3.87
CA PRO A 257 -16.76 3.68 2.67
C PRO A 257 -16.86 4.75 1.57
N CYS A 258 -15.86 4.84 0.70
CA CYS A 258 -15.88 5.74 -0.46
C CYS A 258 -16.85 5.22 -1.53
N ALA A 259 -17.72 6.08 -2.04
CA ALA A 259 -18.40 5.83 -3.31
C ALA A 259 -17.46 6.30 -4.43
N PHE A 260 -16.75 5.37 -5.04
CA PHE A 260 -15.79 5.66 -6.11
C PHE A 260 -16.18 4.96 -7.40
N TYR A 261 -15.71 5.50 -8.51
CA TYR A 261 -15.87 4.92 -9.84
C TYR A 261 -14.67 5.28 -10.71
N GLY A 262 -14.51 4.56 -11.79
CA GLY A 262 -13.57 4.89 -12.85
C GLY A 262 -14.20 4.50 -14.17
N ARG A 263 -13.43 3.85 -15.03
CA ARG A 263 -13.93 3.37 -16.32
C ARG A 263 -14.56 1.97 -16.24
N GLY A 264 -15.34 1.63 -17.24
CA GLY A 264 -15.78 0.27 -17.50
C GLY A 264 -14.88 -0.43 -18.53
N PHE A 265 -15.37 -1.53 -19.09
CA PHE A 265 -14.62 -2.35 -20.04
C PHE A 265 -14.47 -1.69 -21.43
N THR A 266 -15.36 -0.77 -21.78
CA THR A 266 -15.29 0.01 -23.02
C THR A 266 -14.84 1.44 -22.74
N LYS A 267 -14.25 2.12 -23.74
CA LYS A 267 -13.62 3.44 -23.58
C LYS A 267 -14.55 4.52 -22.98
N ASN A 268 -15.85 4.44 -23.24
CA ASN A 268 -16.83 5.46 -22.82
C ASN A 268 -17.81 4.94 -21.77
N SER A 269 -17.49 3.83 -21.12
CA SER A 269 -18.30 3.27 -20.03
C SER A 269 -17.73 3.68 -18.68
N TRP A 270 -18.60 3.89 -17.70
CA TRP A 270 -18.24 4.06 -16.29
C TRP A 270 -18.31 2.71 -15.57
N GLY A 271 -17.50 2.52 -14.54
CA GLY A 271 -17.41 1.24 -13.81
C GLY A 271 -16.47 1.29 -12.61
N LEU A 272 -16.02 0.12 -12.15
CA LEU A 272 -15.09 0.00 -11.01
C LEU A 272 -13.62 -0.15 -11.41
N LEU A 273 -13.34 -0.16 -12.72
CA LEU A 273 -11.97 -0.27 -13.20
C LEU A 273 -11.30 1.12 -13.07
N PRO A 274 -10.08 1.21 -12.51
CA PRO A 274 -9.40 2.49 -12.43
C PRO A 274 -9.14 3.11 -13.81
N TYR A 275 -8.94 4.41 -13.88
CA TYR A 275 -8.40 5.04 -15.08
C TYR A 275 -6.98 4.54 -15.37
N SER A 276 -6.69 4.29 -16.65
CA SER A 276 -5.37 3.85 -17.11
C SER A 276 -4.49 5.10 -17.28
N GLN A 277 -3.96 5.59 -16.17
CA GLN A 277 -3.12 6.78 -16.11
C GLN A 277 -1.70 6.40 -15.67
N PRO A 278 -0.65 7.10 -16.15
CA PRO A 278 0.71 6.93 -15.64
C PRO A 278 0.82 7.26 -14.16
N VAL A 279 1.48 6.39 -13.38
CA VAL A 279 1.75 6.63 -11.96
C VAL A 279 3.26 6.58 -11.71
N THR A 280 3.81 7.64 -11.14
CA THR A 280 5.25 7.75 -10.87
C THR A 280 5.53 8.04 -9.40
N THR A 281 6.27 7.15 -8.75
CA THR A 281 6.75 7.31 -7.38
C THR A 281 8.14 7.94 -7.40
N VAL A 282 8.29 9.13 -6.82
CA VAL A 282 9.58 9.77 -6.59
C VAL A 282 10.05 9.45 -5.18
N VAL A 283 11.21 8.79 -5.07
CA VAL A 283 11.87 8.45 -3.79
C VAL A 283 12.92 9.51 -3.49
N GLY A 284 12.71 10.23 -2.38
CA GLY A 284 13.56 11.34 -1.94
C GLY A 284 14.85 10.92 -1.27
N GLU A 285 15.52 11.93 -0.71
CA GLU A 285 16.76 11.76 0.06
C GLU A 285 16.49 11.13 1.43
N PRO A 286 17.32 10.18 1.90
CA PRO A 286 17.24 9.70 3.27
C PRO A 286 17.52 10.81 4.29
N LEU A 287 16.57 11.07 5.19
CA LEU A 287 16.72 11.94 6.35
C LEU A 287 17.28 11.10 7.52
N PRO A 288 18.54 11.30 7.93
CA PRO A 288 19.12 10.55 9.04
C PRO A 288 18.44 10.88 10.37
N MET A 289 18.16 9.85 11.16
CA MET A 289 17.50 10.00 12.46
C MET A 289 18.45 9.54 13.57
N PRO A 290 18.67 10.33 14.62
CA PRO A 290 19.44 9.85 15.78
C PRO A 290 18.67 8.74 16.49
N LYS A 291 19.41 7.79 17.06
CA LYS A 291 18.83 6.74 17.89
C LYS A 291 18.48 7.29 19.27
N ILE A 292 17.19 7.32 19.59
CA ILE A 292 16.66 7.80 20.88
C ILE A 292 15.59 6.80 21.34
N GLU A 293 15.87 6.02 22.39
CA GLU A 293 15.02 4.91 22.83
C GLU A 293 13.60 5.37 23.23
N ASN A 294 13.50 6.50 23.95
CA ASN A 294 12.24 7.08 24.40
C ASN A 294 12.15 8.55 23.94
N PRO A 295 11.88 8.81 22.65
CA PRO A 295 11.88 10.18 22.13
C PRO A 295 10.66 10.93 22.68
N SER A 296 10.90 12.12 23.24
CA SER A 296 9.82 12.99 23.73
C SER A 296 8.94 13.45 22.56
N GLN A 297 7.70 13.83 22.86
CA GLN A 297 6.77 14.31 21.82
C GLN A 297 7.30 15.55 21.09
N GLU A 298 8.05 16.41 21.78
CA GLU A 298 8.70 17.59 21.19
C GLU A 298 9.78 17.22 20.18
N ILE A 299 10.63 16.24 20.51
CA ILE A 299 11.66 15.73 19.59
C ILE A 299 10.97 15.09 18.37
N VAL A 300 9.95 14.27 18.60
CA VAL A 300 9.19 13.64 17.51
C VAL A 300 8.54 14.71 16.62
N ALA A 301 7.96 15.76 17.19
CA ALA A 301 7.36 16.87 16.45
C ALA A 301 8.41 17.63 15.62
N LYS A 302 9.58 17.91 16.20
CA LYS A 302 10.70 18.55 15.48
C LYS A 302 11.11 17.77 14.23
N TYR A 303 11.36 16.47 14.37
CA TYR A 303 11.75 15.62 13.23
C TYR A 303 10.61 15.39 12.24
N HIS A 304 9.35 15.41 12.71
CA HIS A 304 8.19 15.37 11.84
C HIS A 304 8.07 16.62 10.97
N THR A 305 8.37 17.81 11.51
CA THR A 305 8.45 19.05 10.72
C THR A 305 9.55 18.95 9.66
N LEU A 306 10.76 18.52 10.04
CA LEU A 306 11.86 18.30 9.09
C LEU A 306 11.49 17.33 7.96
N TYR A 307 10.77 16.26 8.31
CA TYR A 307 10.26 15.31 7.34
C TYR A 307 9.23 15.95 6.38
N ILE A 308 8.28 16.74 6.89
CA ILE A 308 7.30 17.46 6.07
C ILE A 308 8.00 18.44 5.12
N ASP A 309 9.00 19.17 5.60
CA ASP A 309 9.74 20.12 4.77
C ASP A 309 10.50 19.40 3.65
N ALA A 310 11.11 18.25 3.95
CA ALA A 310 11.74 17.39 2.94
C ALA A 310 10.73 16.86 1.91
N LEU A 311 9.54 16.45 2.35
CA LEU A 311 8.46 15.98 1.46
C LEU A 311 7.93 17.09 0.55
N ARG A 312 7.73 18.29 1.10
CA ARG A 312 7.30 19.49 0.32
C ARG A 312 8.34 19.84 -0.73
N LYS A 313 9.61 19.93 -0.33
CA LYS A 313 10.72 20.15 -1.26
C LYS A 313 10.74 19.11 -2.38
N LEU A 314 10.59 17.83 -2.05
CA LEU A 314 10.54 16.75 -3.03
C LEU A 314 9.38 16.92 -4.02
N PHE A 315 8.20 17.25 -3.51
CA PHE A 315 7.01 17.52 -4.30
C PHE A 315 7.22 18.72 -5.24
N ASP A 316 7.65 19.86 -4.70
CA ASP A 316 7.83 21.10 -5.47
C ASP A 316 8.86 20.95 -6.61
N GLN A 317 9.94 20.20 -6.37
CA GLN A 317 10.96 19.92 -7.38
C GLN A 317 10.46 19.10 -8.58
N HIS A 318 9.34 18.38 -8.43
CA HIS A 318 8.88 17.41 -9.42
C HIS A 318 7.47 17.71 -9.96
N LYS A 319 6.65 18.48 -9.25
CA LYS A 319 5.21 18.64 -9.54
C LYS A 319 4.90 19.09 -10.97
N THR A 320 5.66 20.06 -11.50
CA THR A 320 5.45 20.58 -12.87
C THR A 320 5.72 19.54 -13.96
N LYS A 321 6.68 18.62 -13.74
CA LYS A 321 6.98 17.51 -14.67
C LYS A 321 5.82 16.51 -14.78
N PHE A 322 4.94 16.49 -13.78
CA PHE A 322 3.78 15.61 -13.70
C PHE A 322 2.45 16.36 -13.88
N GLY A 323 2.49 17.57 -14.47
CA GLY A 323 1.29 18.32 -14.85
C GLY A 323 0.59 19.07 -13.73
N ILE A 324 1.20 19.16 -12.54
CA ILE A 324 0.70 19.95 -11.42
C ILE A 324 1.22 21.39 -11.53
N SER A 325 0.36 22.37 -11.28
CA SER A 325 0.71 23.80 -11.35
C SER A 325 1.86 24.16 -10.40
N GLU A 326 2.71 25.11 -10.81
CA GLU A 326 3.78 25.65 -9.98
C GLU A 326 3.26 26.29 -8.69
N THR A 327 2.05 26.87 -8.74
CA THR A 327 1.38 27.51 -7.59
C THR A 327 0.65 26.53 -6.69
N GLN A 328 0.46 25.28 -7.11
CA GLN A 328 -0.26 24.29 -6.30
C GLN A 328 0.67 23.76 -5.20
N GLU A 329 0.19 23.82 -3.96
CA GLU A 329 0.94 23.41 -2.77
C GLU A 329 0.47 22.07 -2.22
N LEU A 330 1.36 21.39 -1.50
CA LEU A 330 1.03 20.18 -0.76
C LEU A 330 0.26 20.53 0.52
N VAL A 331 -1.02 20.15 0.57
CA VAL A 331 -1.91 20.43 1.71
C VAL A 331 -1.77 19.34 2.77
N ILE A 332 -1.37 19.72 4.00
CA ILE A 332 -1.14 18.78 5.10
C ILE A 332 -2.25 18.91 6.16
N LEU A 333 -3.06 17.86 6.34
CA LEU A 333 -4.16 17.75 7.30
C LEU A 333 -3.82 16.95 8.55
#